data_AF-E9UYV0-F1
#
_entry.id   AF-E9UYV0-F1
#
_cell.length_a   1.000
_cell.length_b   1.000
_cell.length_c   1.000
_cell.angle_alpha   90.00
_cell.angle_beta   90.00
_cell.angle_gamma   90.00
#
_symmetry.space_group_name_H-M   'P 1'
#
loop_
_entity.id
_entity.type
_entity.pdbx_description
1 polymer ?
#
loop_
_entity_poly.entity_id
_entity_poly.type
_entity_poly.pdbx_seq_one_letter_code
_entity_poly.pdbx_strand_id
1 'polypeptide(L)'
;MRLAPSIQDPEDMKLFVRLTVMVGGSILFSIATDILFRAEDATIGAGLLYFALLLAVSGLWGLWDGYHAKRLLPVFVRWAVIAGAVGLSGPFRIWFEEGRDVGVLWSDFWNLTPFLTGLVLAPAAVGIGIGYALGGGGTVGNSAPQRPSL
;
A
#
# COMPACT_ATOMS: atom_id res chain seq x y z
N MET A 1 26.40 -14.92 20.82
CA MET A 1 25.28 -14.21 21.46
C MET A 1 24.80 -13.15 20.47
N ARG A 2 23.65 -13.38 19.82
CA ARG A 2 23.12 -12.55 18.72
C ARG A 2 21.90 -11.83 19.28
N LEU A 3 21.98 -10.53 19.52
CA LEU A 3 20.87 -9.76 20.10
C LEU A 3 20.59 -8.49 19.28
N ALA A 4 19.31 -8.38 18.94
CA ALA A 4 18.55 -7.28 18.36
C ALA A 4 18.82 -6.95 16.86
N PRO A 5 17.85 -7.19 15.95
CA PRO A 5 17.82 -6.47 14.68
C PRO A 5 17.59 -4.99 14.99
N SER A 6 18.58 -4.14 14.70
CA SER A 6 18.45 -2.71 14.89
C SER A 6 17.46 -2.19 13.84
N ILE A 7 16.33 -1.67 14.30
CA ILE A 7 15.51 -0.75 13.50
C ILE A 7 16.31 0.56 13.43
N GLN A 8 17.35 0.60 12.61
CA GLN A 8 18.25 1.74 12.50
C GLN A 8 18.42 2.28 11.08
N ASP A 9 18.02 1.53 10.05
CA ASP A 9 18.08 2.05 8.69
C ASP A 9 16.89 2.98 8.41
N PRO A 10 17.13 4.19 7.85
CA PRO A 10 16.08 5.16 7.57
C PRO A 10 15.05 4.66 6.54
N GLU A 11 15.39 3.63 5.78
CA GLU A 11 14.45 2.95 4.88
C GLU A 11 13.50 2.01 5.63
N ASP A 12 13.98 1.33 6.68
CA ASP A 12 13.19 0.46 7.53
C ASP A 12 12.20 1.26 8.38
N MET A 13 12.62 2.43 8.88
CA MET A 13 11.73 3.36 9.60
C MET A 13 10.58 3.82 8.70
N LYS A 14 10.86 4.16 7.43
CA LYS A 14 9.82 4.58 6.46
C LYS A 14 8.87 3.43 6.14
N LEU A 15 9.38 2.22 5.99
CA LEU A 15 8.56 1.03 5.77
C LEU A 15 7.67 0.75 6.98
N PHE A 16 8.23 0.85 8.19
CA PHE A 16 7.49 0.64 9.44
C PHE A 16 6.36 1.65 9.59
N VAL A 17 6.63 2.95 9.38
CA VAL A 17 5.60 4.00 9.42
C VAL A 17 4.49 3.71 8.39
N ARG A 18 4.84 3.29 7.17
CA ARG A 18 3.85 2.95 6.14
C ARG A 18 2.99 1.76 6.54
N LEU A 19 3.61 0.72 7.11
CA LEU A 19 2.90 -0.43 7.66
C LEU A 19 1.98 0.00 8.79
N THR A 20 2.45 0.83 9.72
CA THR A 20 1.64 1.33 10.84
C THR A 20 0.46 2.16 10.35
N VAL A 21 0.65 3.04 9.36
CA VAL A 21 -0.42 3.87 8.82
C VAL A 21 -1.43 3.03 8.04
N MET A 22 -0.98 2.11 7.18
CA MET A 22 -1.88 1.28 6.37
C MET A 22 -2.61 0.25 7.24
N VAL A 23 -1.87 -0.59 7.97
CA VAL A 23 -2.46 -1.66 8.78
C VAL A 23 -3.20 -1.08 9.97
N GLY A 24 -2.58 -0.13 10.69
CA GLY A 24 -3.20 0.53 11.83
C GLY A 24 -4.41 1.38 11.42
N GLY A 25 -4.31 2.11 10.30
CA GLY A 25 -5.43 2.87 9.74
C GLY A 25 -6.59 1.98 9.30
N SER A 26 -6.32 0.83 8.69
CA SER A 26 -7.34 -0.16 8.34
C SER A 26 -8.05 -0.74 9.57
N ILE A 27 -7.31 -1.08 10.62
CA ILE A 27 -7.88 -1.59 11.88
C ILE A 27 -8.71 -0.51 12.57
N LEU A 28 -8.16 0.70 12.71
CA LEU A 28 -8.84 1.85 13.33
C LEU A 28 -10.11 2.24 12.57
N PHE A 29 -10.03 2.30 11.24
CA PHE A 29 -11.19 2.60 10.41
C PHE A 29 -12.29 1.58 10.64
N SER A 30 -11.94 0.29 10.69
CA SER A 30 -12.93 -0.76 10.84
C SER A 30 -13.59 -0.78 12.23
N ILE A 31 -12.81 -0.55 13.30
CA ILE A 31 -13.37 -0.36 14.65
C ILE A 31 -14.26 0.88 14.69
N ALA A 32 -13.81 1.98 14.10
CA ALA A 32 -14.57 3.22 14.05
C ALA A 32 -15.90 3.03 13.32
N THR A 33 -15.91 2.30 12.20
CA THR A 33 -17.14 2.03 11.45
C THR A 33 -18.09 1.08 12.19
N ASP A 34 -17.56 0.10 12.93
CA ASP A 34 -18.39 -0.82 13.72
C ASP A 34 -19.10 -0.09 14.89
N ILE A 35 -18.44 0.94 15.44
CA ILE A 35 -19.00 1.81 16.48
C ILE A 35 -19.95 2.86 15.89
N LEU A 36 -19.60 3.51 14.78
CA LEU A 36 -20.39 4.60 14.19
C LEU A 36 -21.60 4.12 13.38
N PHE A 37 -21.48 2.99 12.68
CA PHE A 37 -22.42 2.54 11.66
C PHE A 37 -23.09 1.22 12.01
N ARG A 38 -23.33 0.98 13.30
CA ARG A 38 -24.05 -0.18 13.84
C ARG A 38 -25.48 -0.36 13.33
N ALA A 39 -25.98 0.55 12.48
CA ALA A 39 -27.26 0.46 11.80
C ALA A 39 -27.10 -0.25 10.45
N GLU A 40 -27.88 -1.30 10.22
CA GLU A 40 -27.75 -2.30 9.16
C GLU A 40 -27.64 -1.75 7.73
N ASP A 41 -28.06 -0.50 7.48
CA ASP A 41 -28.05 0.16 6.17
C ASP A 41 -26.81 1.04 5.89
N ALA A 42 -25.96 1.31 6.89
CA ALA A 42 -24.78 2.19 6.75
C ALA A 42 -23.48 1.45 6.38
N THR A 43 -23.52 0.12 6.34
CA THR A 43 -22.40 -0.79 6.05
C THR A 43 -21.89 -0.69 4.62
N ILE A 44 -22.76 -0.47 3.62
CA ILE A 44 -22.35 -0.28 2.21
C ILE A 44 -21.54 1.02 2.06
N GLY A 45 -21.98 2.10 2.70
CA GLY A 45 -21.30 3.39 2.67
C GLY A 45 -19.94 3.36 3.37
N ALA A 46 -19.85 2.65 4.50
CA ALA A 46 -18.59 2.43 5.22
C ALA A 46 -17.55 1.68 4.38
N GLY A 47 -17.97 0.62 3.66
CA GLY A 47 -17.10 -0.11 2.74
C GLY A 47 -16.61 0.73 1.57
N LEU A 48 -17.49 1.56 0.98
CA LEU A 48 -17.14 2.51 -0.09
C LEU A 48 -16.17 3.60 0.38
N LEU A 49 -16.37 4.12 1.60
CA LEU A 49 -15.44 5.08 2.20
C LEU A 49 -14.07 4.44 2.44
N TYR A 50 -14.03 3.22 2.99
CA TYR A 50 -12.77 2.48 3.16
C TYR A 50 -12.03 2.28 1.84
N PHE A 51 -12.78 1.87 0.81
CA PHE A 51 -12.28 1.67 -0.54
C PHE A 51 -11.72 2.96 -1.14
N ALA A 52 -12.45 4.07 -1.03
CA ALA A 52 -12.01 5.38 -1.51
C ALA A 52 -10.76 5.87 -0.77
N LEU A 53 -10.69 5.64 0.54
CA LEU A 53 -9.54 6.03 1.37
C LEU A 53 -8.30 5.22 1.00
N LEU A 54 -8.45 3.89 0.83
CA LEU A 54 -7.37 3.03 0.36
C LEU A 54 -6.86 3.47 -1.01
N LEU A 55 -7.77 3.72 -1.97
CA LEU A 55 -7.42 4.26 -3.29
C LEU A 55 -6.64 5.57 -3.21
N ALA A 56 -7.14 6.53 -2.42
CA ALA A 56 -6.52 7.85 -2.31
C ALA A 56 -5.14 7.77 -1.67
N VAL A 57 -5.00 7.06 -0.55
CA VAL A 57 -3.72 6.94 0.17
C VAL A 57 -2.71 6.17 -0.67
N SER A 58 -3.10 5.03 -1.25
CA SER A 58 -2.20 4.23 -2.09
C SER A 58 -1.80 4.95 -3.38
N GLY A 59 -2.74 5.60 -4.06
CA GLY A 59 -2.48 6.36 -5.28
C GLY A 59 -1.60 7.59 -5.06
N LEU A 60 -1.92 8.43 -4.07
CA LEU A 60 -1.15 9.65 -3.78
C LEU A 60 0.25 9.34 -3.25
N TRP A 61 0.39 8.32 -2.41
CA TRP A 61 1.70 7.93 -1.89
C TRP A 61 2.52 7.19 -2.94
N GLY A 62 1.88 6.35 -3.76
CA GLY A 62 2.51 5.76 -4.95
C GLY A 62 3.01 6.83 -5.92
N LEU A 63 2.22 7.88 -6.15
CA LEU A 63 2.61 9.05 -6.96
C LEU A 63 3.84 9.75 -6.39
N TRP A 64 3.83 10.04 -5.09
CA TRP A 64 4.97 10.65 -4.42
C TRP A 64 6.23 9.79 -4.54
N ASP A 65 6.11 8.48 -4.31
CA ASP A 65 7.22 7.55 -4.42
C ASP A 65 7.77 7.45 -5.83
N GLY A 66 6.89 7.36 -6.84
CA GLY A 66 7.28 7.36 -8.25
C GLY A 66 8.03 8.62 -8.65
N TYR A 67 7.57 9.78 -8.18
CA TYR A 67 8.20 11.07 -8.45
C TYR A 67 9.63 11.17 -7.92
N HIS A 68 9.89 10.57 -6.74
CA HIS A 68 11.22 10.57 -6.13
C HIS A 68 12.06 9.33 -6.50
N ALA A 69 11.53 8.42 -7.32
CA ALA A 69 12.17 7.16 -7.63
C ALA A 69 13.29 7.32 -8.66
N LYS A 70 14.52 6.91 -8.28
CA LYS A 70 15.62 6.73 -9.25
C LYS A 70 15.49 5.44 -10.07
N ARG A 71 14.76 4.45 -9.54
CA ARG A 71 14.47 3.15 -10.17
C ARG A 71 13.06 2.72 -9.78
N LEU A 72 12.28 2.23 -10.75
CA LEU A 72 10.89 1.80 -10.55
C LEU A 72 10.77 0.47 -9.77
N LEU A 73 11.64 -0.50 -10.09
CA LEU A 73 11.53 -1.87 -9.58
C LEU A 73 11.53 -1.94 -8.03
N PRO A 74 12.44 -1.26 -7.29
CA PRO A 74 12.44 -1.31 -5.82
C PRO A 74 11.17 -0.70 -5.21
N VAL A 75 10.62 0.35 -5.82
CA VAL A 75 9.39 0.99 -5.35
C VAL A 75 8.20 0.06 -5.54
N PHE A 76 8.12 -0.61 -6.70
CA PHE A 76 7.07 -1.57 -6.98
C PHE A 76 7.12 -2.77 -6.02
N VAL A 77 8.31 -3.29 -5.73
CA VAL A 77 8.50 -4.39 -4.76
C VAL A 77 8.03 -3.99 -3.37
N ARG A 78 8.35 -2.77 -2.89
CA ARG A 78 7.85 -2.26 -1.60
C ARG A 78 6.33 -2.22 -1.57
N TRP A 79 5.71 -1.73 -2.63
CA TRP A 79 4.25 -1.68 -2.73
C TRP A 79 3.60 -3.06 -2.84
N ALA A 80 4.24 -4.02 -3.50
CA ALA A 80 3.79 -5.42 -3.51
C ALA A 80 3.81 -6.03 -2.10
N VAL A 81 4.84 -5.75 -1.31
CA VAL A 81 4.91 -6.20 0.09
C VAL A 81 3.83 -5.54 0.96
N ILE A 82 3.61 -4.23 0.81
CA ILE A 82 2.55 -3.51 1.54
C ILE A 82 1.17 -4.05 1.14
N ALA A 83 0.92 -4.23 -0.15
CA ALA A 83 -0.34 -4.76 -0.65
C ALA A 83 -0.60 -6.19 -0.15
N GLY A 84 0.43 -7.04 -0.11
CA GLY A 84 0.33 -8.36 0.48
C GLY A 84 0.01 -8.31 1.97
N ALA A 85 0.67 -7.44 2.75
CA ALA A 85 0.39 -7.28 4.17
C ALA A 85 -1.04 -6.79 4.44
N VAL A 86 -1.53 -5.82 3.66
CA VAL A 86 -2.92 -5.35 3.75
C VAL A 86 -3.90 -6.45 3.32
N GLY A 87 -3.58 -7.19 2.25
CA GLY A 87 -4.39 -8.30 1.78
C GLY A 87 -4.55 -9.40 2.83
N LEU A 88 -3.48 -9.72 3.53
CA LEU A 88 -3.48 -10.71 4.62
C LEU A 88 -4.19 -10.20 5.87
N SER A 89 -4.24 -8.90 6.12
CA SER A 89 -4.85 -8.33 7.32
C SER A 89 -6.35 -8.67 7.45
N GLY A 90 -7.07 -8.77 6.33
CA GLY A 90 -8.49 -9.12 6.29
C GLY A 90 -8.77 -10.53 6.83
N PRO A 91 -8.27 -11.59 6.16
CA PRO A 91 -8.45 -12.98 6.60
C PRO A 91 -7.97 -13.25 8.02
N PHE A 92 -6.85 -12.65 8.43
CA PHE A 92 -6.35 -12.81 9.79
C PHE A 92 -7.30 -12.19 10.83
N ARG A 93 -7.94 -11.06 10.51
CA ARG A 93 -8.91 -10.44 11.42
C ARG A 93 -10.15 -11.30 11.62
N ILE A 94 -10.75 -11.76 10.52
CA ILE A 94 -11.91 -12.67 10.51
C ILE A 94 -11.56 -13.93 11.32
N TRP A 95 -10.39 -14.50 11.09
CA TRP A 95 -9.94 -15.66 11.87
C TRP A 95 -9.83 -15.42 13.38
N PHE A 96 -9.49 -14.20 13.83
CA PHE A 96 -9.53 -13.85 15.26
C PHE A 96 -10.96 -13.59 15.78
N GLU A 97 -11.89 -13.14 14.93
CA GLU A 97 -13.29 -12.84 15.27
C GLU A 97 -14.16 -14.11 15.32
N GLU A 98 -14.08 -15.01 14.33
CA GLU A 98 -14.88 -16.26 14.24
C GLU A 98 -14.32 -17.48 15.01
N GLY A 99 -13.36 -17.30 15.92
CA GLY A 99 -12.94 -18.37 16.84
C GLY A 99 -11.92 -19.36 16.25
N ARG A 100 -11.06 -18.90 15.34
CA ARG A 100 -9.92 -19.65 14.77
C ARG A 100 -10.28 -20.85 13.89
N ASP A 101 -11.36 -20.76 13.12
CA ASP A 101 -11.66 -21.76 12.09
C ASP A 101 -10.67 -21.67 10.91
N VAL A 102 -9.86 -22.71 10.74
CA VAL A 102 -8.84 -22.79 9.68
C VAL A 102 -9.48 -22.92 8.29
N GLY A 103 -10.70 -23.46 8.17
CA GLY A 103 -11.44 -23.53 6.93
C GLY A 103 -11.89 -22.16 6.43
N VAL A 104 -12.36 -21.31 7.35
CA VAL A 104 -12.72 -19.91 7.05
C VAL A 104 -11.48 -19.11 6.66
N LEU A 105 -10.39 -19.23 7.44
CA LEU A 105 -9.12 -18.57 7.11
C LEU A 105 -8.62 -18.96 5.72
N TRP A 106 -8.67 -20.24 5.35
CA TRP A 106 -8.22 -20.69 4.04
C TRP A 106 -9.13 -20.18 2.91
N SER A 107 -10.44 -20.20 3.11
CA SER A 107 -11.42 -19.66 2.16
C SER A 107 -11.21 -18.15 1.93
N ASP A 108 -11.08 -17.39 3.00
CA ASP A 108 -10.92 -15.93 2.92
C ASP A 108 -9.52 -15.55 2.45
N PHE A 109 -8.52 -16.36 2.76
CA PHE A 109 -7.19 -16.17 2.21
C PHE A 109 -7.23 -16.20 0.68
N TRP A 110 -7.93 -17.15 0.06
CA TRP A 110 -7.99 -17.26 -1.39
C TRP A 110 -8.96 -16.28 -2.07
N ASN A 111 -10.03 -15.85 -1.39
CA ASN A 111 -11.01 -14.94 -1.99
C ASN A 111 -10.71 -13.46 -1.68
N LEU A 112 -10.33 -13.16 -0.45
CA LEU A 112 -10.27 -11.80 0.10
C LEU A 112 -8.88 -11.18 -0.07
N THR A 113 -7.81 -11.96 0.11
CA THR A 113 -6.42 -11.50 -0.07
C THR A 113 -6.14 -10.95 -1.46
N PRO A 114 -6.46 -11.63 -2.59
CA PRO A 114 -6.14 -11.10 -3.91
C PRO A 114 -6.93 -9.82 -4.23
N PHE A 115 -8.17 -9.71 -3.76
CA PHE A 115 -8.97 -8.52 -3.92
C PHE A 115 -8.36 -7.31 -3.19
N LEU A 116 -8.07 -7.45 -1.90
CA LEU A 116 -7.46 -6.39 -1.09
C LEU A 116 -6.05 -6.04 -1.54
N THR A 117 -5.26 -7.05 -1.94
CA THR A 117 -3.93 -6.84 -2.52
C THR A 117 -4.03 -6.03 -3.81
N GLY A 118 -4.95 -6.41 -4.72
CA GLY A 118 -5.20 -5.68 -5.95
C GLY A 118 -5.67 -4.25 -5.69
N LEU A 119 -6.53 -4.06 -4.68
CA LEU A 119 -7.06 -2.76 -4.29
C LEU A 119 -5.99 -1.77 -3.84
N VAL A 120 -4.90 -2.26 -3.23
CA VAL A 120 -3.77 -1.41 -2.83
C VAL A 120 -2.74 -1.30 -3.96
N LEU A 121 -2.45 -2.40 -4.63
CA LEU A 121 -1.36 -2.47 -5.60
C LEU A 121 -1.69 -1.72 -6.89
N ALA A 122 -2.93 -1.81 -7.39
CA ALA A 122 -3.33 -1.17 -8.64
C ALA A 122 -3.23 0.37 -8.60
N PRO A 123 -3.88 1.08 -7.67
CA PRO A 123 -3.73 2.53 -7.56
C PRO A 123 -2.29 2.95 -7.24
N ALA A 124 -1.57 2.19 -6.41
CA ALA A 124 -0.16 2.47 -6.16
C ALA A 124 0.69 2.36 -7.43
N ALA A 125 0.48 1.32 -8.23
CA ALA A 125 1.17 1.13 -9.51
C ALA A 125 0.89 2.28 -10.49
N VAL A 126 -0.37 2.71 -10.58
CA VAL A 126 -0.78 3.87 -11.40
C VAL A 126 -0.10 5.13 -10.90
N GLY A 127 -0.14 5.39 -9.59
CA GLY A 127 0.54 6.51 -8.95
C GLY A 127 2.03 6.51 -9.26
N ILE A 128 2.72 5.39 -9.01
CA ILE A 128 4.16 5.24 -9.26
C ILE A 128 4.49 5.54 -10.73
N GLY A 129 3.70 5.00 -11.67
CA GLY A 129 3.91 5.24 -13.10
C GLY A 129 3.79 6.72 -13.48
N ILE A 130 2.73 7.39 -13.02
CA ILE A 130 2.52 8.82 -13.25
C ILE A 130 3.63 9.64 -12.60
N GLY A 131 3.96 9.34 -11.34
CA GLY A 131 4.97 10.06 -10.57
C GLY A 131 6.33 9.96 -11.23
N TYR A 132 6.71 8.76 -11.65
CA TYR A 132 7.98 8.53 -12.33
C TYR A 132 8.06 9.21 -13.70
N ALA A 133 6.96 9.26 -14.46
CA ALA A 133 6.91 10.02 -15.71
C ALA A 133 7.12 11.52 -15.46
N LEU A 134 6.60 12.06 -14.35
CA LEU A 134 6.70 13.48 -13.99
C LEU A 134 8.03 13.87 -13.33
N GLY A 135 8.66 12.98 -12.55
CA GLY A 135 9.87 13.28 -11.78
C GLY A 135 11.15 12.61 -12.29
N GLY A 136 11.04 11.45 -12.94
CA GLY A 136 12.15 10.63 -13.43
C GLY A 136 12.52 10.84 -14.91
N GLY A 137 11.71 11.57 -15.68
CA GLY A 137 11.91 11.85 -17.12
C GLY A 137 12.98 12.88 -17.47
N GLY A 138 13.81 13.30 -16.51
CA GLY A 138 14.83 14.35 -16.68
C GLY A 138 16.11 13.96 -17.43
N THR A 139 16.09 12.94 -18.29
CA THR A 139 17.24 12.61 -19.16
C THR A 139 16.84 12.11 -20.55
N VAL A 140 15.82 12.71 -21.16
CA VAL A 140 15.73 12.67 -22.63
C VAL A 140 16.76 13.67 -23.15
N GLY A 141 17.82 13.13 -23.73
CA GLY A 141 19.04 13.83 -24.12
C GLY A 141 18.80 15.10 -24.92
N ASN A 142 19.07 16.24 -24.30
CA ASN A 142 19.53 17.44 -25.00
C ASN A 142 21.01 17.24 -25.34
N SER A 143 21.32 16.26 -26.18
CA SER A 143 22.60 16.22 -26.89
C SER A 143 22.53 17.27 -28.00
N ALA A 144 22.50 18.55 -27.61
CA ALA A 144 22.89 19.59 -28.53
C ALA A 144 24.34 19.29 -28.92
N PRO A 145 24.68 19.12 -30.21
CA PRO A 145 26.05 18.89 -30.62
C PRO A 145 26.87 20.10 -30.17
N GLN A 146 27.82 19.87 -29.25
CA GLN A 146 28.86 20.82 -28.93
C GLN A 146 29.57 21.15 -30.24
N ARG A 147 29.28 22.35 -30.77
CA ARG A 147 30.09 22.96 -31.83
C ARG A 147 31.54 23.02 -31.31
N PRO A 148 32.52 22.45 -32.01
CA PRO A 148 33.91 22.73 -31.69
C PRO A 148 34.15 24.21 -32.00
N SER A 149 34.53 24.97 -30.98
CA SER A 149 35.13 26.28 -31.18
C SER A 149 36.63 26.08 -31.35
N LEU A 150 37.09 26.39 -32.57
CA LEU A 150 38.46 26.61 -33.04
C LEU A 150 39.35 25.37 -33.24
#